data_AF-A0A9W7GJY5-F1
#
_entry.id   AF-A0A9W7GJY5-F1
#
_cell.length_a   1.000
_cell.length_b   1.000
_cell.length_c   1.000
_cell.angle_alpha   90.00
_cell.angle_beta   90.00
_cell.angle_gamma   90.00
#
_symmetry.space_group_name_H-M   'P 1'
#
loop_
_entity.id
_entity.type
_entity.pdbx_description
1 polymer ?
#
loop_
_entity_poly.entity_id
_entity_poly.type
_entity_poly.pdbx_seq_one_letter_code
_entity_poly.pdbx_strand_id
1 'polypeptide(L)'
;MLNIIRSPLAITFVFLFCGMYINCVAQVWAQYRSKLIDAKTLPDIGFDILPEFHYLLADVACYGAMLVTFVRFFFGVTLNNFRIRRHIFRRHIFCLGTLFFFRAFSIICTMLPNPADYCVTDVEYSPWYEAFRILSGATVTCADVMYSGHTVNITLCSMTWHCYSHVVPLTSFDPLFSKFGRLTNKLGELQRFTTVKALVWGLTLLGYSFIIGSRFHYTLDVFIGSLLTIAVFKFHQSRIRLAHLNDTWFNRIILWSETGAEDMVWFRENLSVVNDEFNDATKMEMV
;
A
#
# COMPACT_ATOMS: atom_id res chain seq x y z
N MET A 1 -22.22 -21.37 -3.29
CA MET A 1 -20.93 -21.27 -2.57
C MET A 1 -19.70 -21.66 -3.41
N LEU A 2 -19.75 -22.71 -4.26
CA LEU A 2 -18.59 -23.18 -5.05
C LEU A 2 -17.94 -22.15 -5.99
N ASN A 3 -18.69 -21.15 -6.48
CA ASN A 3 -18.15 -20.12 -7.38
C ASN A 3 -17.36 -19.01 -6.64
N ILE A 4 -17.57 -18.81 -5.35
CA ILE A 4 -16.86 -17.78 -4.55
C ILE A 4 -15.41 -18.22 -4.32
N ILE A 5 -15.20 -19.51 -4.04
CA ILE A 5 -13.87 -20.12 -3.82
C ILE A 5 -13.00 -20.09 -5.10
N ARG A 6 -13.62 -19.94 -6.27
CA ARG A 6 -12.89 -19.84 -7.55
C ARG A 6 -12.53 -18.43 -7.96
N SER A 7 -13.09 -17.39 -7.31
CA SER A 7 -12.85 -16.00 -7.69
C SER A 7 -11.63 -15.45 -6.93
N PRO A 8 -10.51 -15.13 -7.63
CA PRO A 8 -9.34 -14.56 -6.96
C PRO A 8 -9.67 -13.28 -6.20
N LEU A 9 -10.52 -12.43 -6.76
CA LEU A 9 -10.93 -11.17 -6.14
C LEU A 9 -11.67 -11.40 -4.81
N ALA A 10 -12.59 -12.37 -4.76
CA ALA A 10 -13.36 -12.64 -3.55
C ALA A 10 -12.45 -13.14 -2.42
N ILE A 11 -11.51 -14.03 -2.73
CA ILE A 11 -10.54 -14.54 -1.76
C ILE A 11 -9.61 -13.43 -1.28
N THR A 12 -9.12 -12.56 -2.18
CA THR A 12 -8.30 -11.43 -1.76
C THR A 12 -9.07 -10.44 -0.87
N PHE A 13 -10.36 -10.25 -1.11
CA PHE A 13 -11.21 -9.44 -0.22
C PHE A 13 -11.35 -10.06 1.17
N VAL A 14 -11.58 -11.37 1.25
CA VAL A 14 -11.61 -12.10 2.54
C VAL A 14 -10.27 -11.95 3.24
N PHE A 15 -9.15 -12.09 2.52
CA PHE A 15 -7.81 -11.89 3.08
C PHE A 15 -7.60 -10.48 3.63
N LEU A 16 -8.00 -9.44 2.88
CA LEU A 16 -7.96 -8.06 3.37
C LEU A 16 -8.79 -7.90 4.65
N PHE A 17 -10.03 -8.39 4.65
CA PHE A 17 -10.92 -8.28 5.79
C PHE A 17 -10.34 -8.97 7.04
N CYS A 18 -9.82 -10.19 6.89
CA CYS A 18 -9.15 -10.90 7.98
C CYS A 18 -7.92 -10.13 8.49
N GLY A 19 -7.07 -9.60 7.59
CA GLY A 19 -5.90 -8.80 7.98
C GLY A 19 -6.27 -7.52 8.73
N MET A 20 -7.27 -6.78 8.24
CA MET A 20 -7.79 -5.58 8.91
C MET A 20 -8.41 -5.90 10.27
N TYR A 21 -9.19 -6.97 10.36
CA TYR A 21 -9.83 -7.38 11.61
C TYR A 21 -8.80 -7.78 12.67
N ILE A 22 -7.82 -8.63 12.31
CA ILE A 22 -6.73 -9.01 13.21
C ILE A 22 -5.95 -7.78 13.67
N ASN A 23 -5.72 -6.81 12.78
CA ASN A 23 -5.10 -5.53 13.14
C ASN A 23 -5.95 -4.70 14.13
N CYS A 24 -7.28 -4.71 14.01
CA CYS A 24 -8.15 -4.03 14.98
C CYS A 24 -8.12 -4.75 16.33
N VAL A 25 -8.12 -6.08 16.37
CA VAL A 25 -7.96 -6.86 17.61
C VAL A 25 -6.63 -6.54 18.27
N ALA A 26 -5.54 -6.45 17.50
CA ALA A 26 -4.22 -6.07 17.99
C ALA A 26 -4.23 -4.66 18.62
N GLN A 27 -4.89 -3.68 18.00
CA GLN A 27 -5.04 -2.33 18.56
C GLN A 27 -5.78 -2.33 19.89
N VAL A 28 -6.89 -3.07 20.01
CA VAL A 28 -7.62 -3.18 21.29
C VAL A 28 -6.73 -3.79 22.37
N TRP A 29 -5.97 -4.83 22.01
CA TRP A 29 -5.07 -5.46 22.96
C TRP A 29 -3.95 -4.53 23.41
N ALA A 30 -3.37 -3.76 22.49
CA ALA A 30 -2.42 -2.71 22.82
C ALA A 30 -3.05 -1.66 23.74
N GLN A 31 -4.30 -1.27 23.52
CA GLN A 31 -5.02 -0.32 24.37
C GLN A 31 -5.23 -0.81 25.79
N TYR A 32 -5.44 -2.11 25.99
CA TYR A 32 -5.52 -2.68 27.34
C TYR A 32 -4.18 -2.70 28.04
N ARG A 33 -3.12 -3.07 27.31
CA ARG A 33 -1.79 -3.12 27.88
C ARG A 33 -1.22 -1.72 28.13
N SER A 34 -1.62 -0.70 27.37
CA SER A 34 -1.17 0.68 27.58
C SER A 34 -1.61 1.24 28.94
N LYS A 35 -2.77 0.79 29.47
CA LYS A 35 -3.23 1.16 30.82
C LYS A 35 -2.26 0.70 31.94
N LEU A 36 -1.37 -0.23 31.64
CA LEU A 36 -0.37 -0.75 32.58
C LEU A 36 0.98 -0.03 32.49
N ILE A 37 1.16 0.83 31.49
CA ILE A 37 2.43 1.50 31.21
C ILE A 37 2.24 3.00 31.46
N ASP A 38 2.92 3.50 32.48
CA ASP A 38 3.09 4.93 32.71
C ASP A 38 4.50 5.33 32.26
N ALA A 39 4.62 5.81 31.03
CA ALA A 39 5.89 6.20 30.42
C ALA A 39 5.73 7.53 29.70
N LYS A 40 6.75 8.38 29.82
CA LYS A 40 6.80 9.67 29.11
C LYS A 40 7.00 9.45 27.62
N THR A 41 6.44 10.36 26.83
CA THR A 41 6.65 10.47 25.38
C THR A 41 8.14 10.49 25.04
N LEU A 42 8.52 9.73 24.02
CA LEU A 42 9.91 9.66 23.57
C LEU A 42 10.29 10.93 22.79
N PRO A 43 11.56 11.36 22.86
CA PRO A 43 12.05 12.45 22.03
C PRO A 43 12.00 12.05 20.56
N ASP A 44 11.52 12.95 19.71
CA ASP A 44 11.33 12.71 18.28
C ASP A 44 11.72 13.95 17.47
N ILE A 45 12.63 13.78 16.51
CA ILE A 45 13.18 14.89 15.72
C ILE A 45 12.09 15.57 14.87
N GLY A 46 11.11 14.82 14.38
CA GLY A 46 10.00 15.42 13.65
C GLY A 46 9.08 16.23 14.57
N PHE A 47 9.03 15.89 15.85
CA PHE A 47 8.36 16.73 16.84
C PHE A 47 9.09 18.04 17.10
N ASP A 48 10.41 18.03 17.09
CA ASP A 48 11.22 19.24 17.27
C ASP A 48 11.17 20.18 16.04
N ILE A 49 11.04 19.61 14.83
CA ILE A 49 11.10 20.38 13.57
C ILE A 49 9.73 20.90 13.13
N LEU A 50 8.69 20.06 13.19
CA LEU A 50 7.37 20.42 12.68
C LEU A 50 6.53 21.09 13.77
N PRO A 51 5.73 22.11 13.43
CA PRO A 51 4.72 22.62 14.36
C PRO A 51 3.63 21.58 14.61
N GLU A 52 2.91 21.76 15.72
CA GLU A 52 1.74 20.94 16.01
C GLU A 52 0.60 21.27 15.03
N PHE A 53 0.06 20.22 14.40
CA PHE A 53 -1.03 20.30 13.45
C PHE A 53 -2.30 19.71 14.05
N HIS A 54 -3.45 20.21 13.59
CA HIS A 54 -4.73 19.63 13.97
C HIS A 54 -4.85 18.19 13.44
N TYR A 55 -5.22 17.24 14.31
CA TYR A 55 -5.28 15.80 14.02
C TYR A 55 -6.06 15.47 12.74
N LEU A 56 -7.17 16.19 12.49
CA LEU A 56 -8.01 16.02 11.31
C LEU A 56 -7.27 16.20 9.97
N LEU A 57 -6.17 16.96 9.92
CA LEU A 57 -5.40 17.13 8.68
C LEU A 57 -4.79 15.82 8.19
N ALA A 58 -4.33 14.95 9.11
CA ALA A 58 -3.81 13.64 8.77
C ALA A 58 -4.92 12.73 8.21
N ASP A 59 -6.11 12.77 8.82
CA ASP A 59 -7.29 12.02 8.37
C ASP A 59 -7.73 12.47 6.97
N VAL A 60 -7.88 13.78 6.76
CA VAL A 60 -8.27 14.37 5.46
C VAL A 60 -7.26 14.00 4.37
N ALA A 61 -5.96 14.08 4.66
CA ALA A 61 -4.92 13.69 3.70
C ALA A 61 -5.01 12.21 3.34
N CYS A 62 -5.19 11.32 4.34
CA CYS A 62 -5.29 9.89 4.12
C CYS A 62 -6.57 9.51 3.34
N TYR A 63 -7.74 9.90 3.84
CA TYR A 63 -9.01 9.59 3.18
C TYR A 63 -9.13 10.27 1.82
N GLY A 64 -8.59 11.48 1.64
CA GLY A 64 -8.50 12.15 0.36
C GLY A 64 -7.65 11.38 -0.64
N ALA A 65 -6.45 10.93 -0.23
CA ALA A 65 -5.58 10.11 -1.08
C ALA A 65 -6.25 8.78 -1.47
N MET A 66 -6.91 8.11 -0.51
CA MET A 66 -7.66 6.89 -0.75
C MET A 66 -8.82 7.12 -1.72
N LEU A 67 -9.64 8.14 -1.51
CA LEU A 67 -10.80 8.46 -2.34
C LEU A 67 -10.38 8.76 -3.79
N VAL A 68 -9.38 9.63 -3.97
CA VAL A 68 -8.88 10.00 -5.30
C VAL A 68 -8.28 8.80 -6.02
N THR A 69 -7.58 7.91 -5.30
CA THR A 69 -7.07 6.64 -5.85
C THR A 69 -8.21 5.70 -6.23
N PHE A 70 -9.22 5.56 -5.37
CA PHE A 70 -10.35 4.67 -5.54
C PHE A 70 -11.21 5.06 -6.75
N VAL A 71 -11.56 6.35 -6.84
CA VAL A 71 -12.28 6.92 -7.98
C VAL A 71 -11.47 6.74 -9.27
N ARG A 72 -10.18 7.12 -9.27
CA ARG A 72 -9.37 7.08 -10.49
C ARG A 72 -9.13 5.65 -10.99
N PHE A 73 -8.63 4.76 -10.15
CA PHE A 73 -8.14 3.45 -10.59
C PHE A 73 -9.22 2.38 -10.58
N PHE A 74 -10.25 2.51 -9.74
CA PHE A 74 -11.23 1.43 -9.55
C PHE A 74 -12.63 1.75 -10.09
N PHE A 75 -13.06 3.02 -10.09
CA PHE A 75 -14.41 3.45 -10.54
C PHE A 75 -14.44 4.40 -11.74
N GLY A 76 -13.29 4.70 -12.35
CA GLY A 76 -13.22 5.67 -13.45
C GLY A 76 -14.10 5.30 -14.65
N VAL A 77 -14.80 6.31 -15.18
CA VAL A 77 -15.89 6.25 -16.19
C VAL A 77 -15.46 5.68 -17.56
N THR A 78 -14.17 5.55 -17.84
CA THR A 78 -13.69 5.07 -19.14
C THR A 78 -13.86 3.56 -19.27
N LEU A 79 -14.90 3.14 -20.00
CA LEU A 79 -15.34 1.74 -20.19
C LEU A 79 -14.26 0.80 -20.76
N ASN A 80 -13.26 1.31 -21.47
CA ASN A 80 -12.30 0.48 -22.21
C ASN A 80 -11.33 -0.35 -21.36
N ASN A 81 -11.12 -0.05 -20.06
CA ASN A 81 -10.04 -0.67 -19.27
C ASN A 81 -10.52 -1.39 -17.99
N PHE A 82 -11.78 -1.80 -17.90
CA PHE A 82 -12.34 -2.38 -16.67
C PHE A 82 -11.60 -3.63 -16.17
N ARG A 83 -11.06 -4.45 -17.08
CA ARG A 83 -10.31 -5.68 -16.74
C ARG A 83 -9.00 -5.36 -16.05
N ILE A 84 -8.18 -4.50 -16.64
CA ILE A 84 -6.90 -4.07 -16.06
C ILE A 84 -7.11 -3.39 -14.71
N ARG A 85 -8.11 -2.51 -14.61
CA ARG A 85 -8.49 -1.82 -13.36
C ARG A 85 -8.83 -2.81 -12.24
N ARG A 86 -9.58 -3.87 -12.55
CA ARG A 86 -9.90 -4.95 -11.60
C ARG A 86 -8.66 -5.67 -11.10
N HIS A 87 -7.65 -5.89 -11.95
CA HIS A 87 -6.39 -6.50 -11.54
C HIS A 87 -5.55 -5.57 -10.67
N ILE A 88 -5.44 -4.28 -11.03
CA ILE A 88 -4.78 -3.28 -10.19
C ILE A 88 -5.43 -3.22 -8.82
N PHE A 89 -6.77 -3.21 -8.77
CA PHE A 89 -7.52 -3.23 -7.52
C PHE A 89 -7.21 -4.46 -6.68
N ARG A 90 -7.27 -5.66 -7.27
CA ARG A 90 -6.93 -6.92 -6.58
C ARG A 90 -5.51 -6.89 -6.00
N ARG A 91 -4.53 -6.39 -6.76
CA ARG A 91 -3.14 -6.27 -6.30
C ARG A 91 -3.02 -5.26 -5.15
N HIS A 92 -3.78 -4.16 -5.20
CA HIS A 92 -3.82 -3.15 -4.14
C HIS A 92 -4.40 -3.73 -2.84
N ILE A 93 -5.57 -4.38 -2.89
CA ILE A 93 -6.18 -4.97 -1.68
C ILE A 93 -5.35 -6.13 -1.10
N PHE A 94 -4.64 -6.89 -1.94
CA PHE A 94 -3.71 -7.92 -1.46
C PHE A 94 -2.57 -7.28 -0.64
N CYS A 95 -1.90 -6.26 -1.20
CA CYS A 95 -0.82 -5.56 -0.50
C CYS A 95 -1.34 -4.92 0.79
N LEU A 96 -2.52 -4.30 0.76
CA LEU A 96 -3.14 -3.69 1.94
C LEU A 96 -3.40 -4.72 3.05
N GLY A 97 -3.95 -5.89 2.70
CA GLY A 97 -4.18 -6.97 3.66
C GLY A 97 -2.87 -7.49 4.29
N THR A 98 -1.81 -7.66 3.49
CA THR A 98 -0.48 -8.05 4.00
C THR A 98 0.10 -7.00 4.94
N LEU A 99 -0.03 -5.71 4.61
CA LEU A 99 0.49 -4.61 5.42
C LEU A 99 -0.22 -4.53 6.77
N PHE A 100 -1.56 -4.63 6.79
CA PHE A 100 -2.32 -4.67 8.04
C PHE A 100 -2.01 -5.91 8.88
N PHE A 101 -1.74 -7.06 8.25
CA PHE A 101 -1.31 -8.24 8.99
C PHE A 101 0.05 -8.03 9.68
N PHE A 102 1.04 -7.46 8.97
CA PHE A 102 2.33 -7.12 9.59
C PHE A 102 2.18 -6.07 10.68
N ARG A 103 1.28 -5.10 10.49
CA ARG A 103 0.97 -4.08 11.48
C ARG A 103 0.39 -4.68 12.77
N ALA A 104 -0.54 -5.63 12.64
CA ALA A 104 -1.08 -6.34 13.79
C ALA A 104 0.02 -7.01 14.62
N PHE A 105 0.99 -7.64 13.95
CA PHE A 105 2.13 -8.27 14.61
C PHE A 105 3.01 -7.23 15.33
N SER A 106 3.37 -6.13 14.65
CA SER A 106 4.19 -5.06 15.23
C SER A 106 3.57 -4.48 16.51
N ILE A 107 2.28 -4.13 16.47
CA ILE A 107 1.56 -3.53 17.60
C ILE A 107 1.53 -4.46 18.83
N ILE A 108 1.40 -5.77 18.62
CA ILE A 108 1.39 -6.74 19.73
C ILE A 108 2.80 -6.92 20.30
N CYS A 109 3.81 -6.97 19.43
CA CYS A 109 5.20 -7.20 19.83
C CYS A 109 5.79 -6.06 20.66
N THR A 110 5.49 -4.82 20.31
CA THR A 110 6.06 -3.65 21.00
C THR A 110 5.05 -2.53 21.06
N MET A 111 4.95 -1.91 22.23
CA MET A 111 4.13 -0.73 22.44
C MET A 111 5.01 0.45 22.80
N LEU A 112 4.64 1.61 22.30
CA LEU A 112 5.29 2.88 22.61
C LEU A 112 4.35 3.71 23.50
N PRO A 113 4.90 4.64 24.31
CA PRO A 113 4.07 5.61 25.02
C PRO A 113 3.34 6.50 24.01
N ASN A 114 2.07 6.81 24.27
CA ASN A 114 1.26 7.62 23.39
C ASN A 114 1.71 9.10 23.43
N PRO A 115 2.13 9.69 22.29
CA PRO A 115 2.49 11.10 22.24
C PRO A 115 1.28 12.06 22.25
N ALA A 116 0.08 11.58 21.94
CA ALA A 116 -1.12 12.40 21.82
C ALA A 116 -1.90 12.50 23.13
N ASP A 117 -1.66 13.58 23.89
CA ASP A 117 -2.34 13.87 25.16
C ASP A 117 -3.86 14.12 24.99
N TYR A 118 -4.30 14.49 23.78
CA TYR A 118 -5.70 14.77 23.47
C TYR A 118 -6.55 13.50 23.21
N CYS A 119 -5.91 12.34 23.02
CA CYS A 119 -6.62 11.14 22.61
C CYS A 119 -7.31 10.45 23.80
N VAL A 120 -8.63 10.31 23.72
CA VAL A 120 -9.45 9.60 24.70
C VAL A 120 -10.07 8.38 24.04
N THR A 121 -9.98 7.23 24.71
CA THR A 121 -10.50 5.94 24.22
C THR A 121 -11.76 5.53 24.97
N ASP A 122 -12.71 4.93 24.26
CA ASP A 122 -13.99 4.39 24.75
C ASP A 122 -14.04 2.85 24.73
N VAL A 123 -12.87 2.19 24.72
CA VAL A 123 -12.75 0.73 24.69
C VAL A 123 -13.12 0.14 26.06
N GLU A 124 -14.23 -0.60 26.10
CA GLU A 124 -14.78 -1.20 27.33
C GLU A 124 -15.05 -2.70 27.18
N TYR A 125 -15.43 -3.16 25.99
CA TYR A 125 -15.88 -4.54 25.76
C TYR A 125 -14.76 -5.46 25.27
N SER A 126 -15.05 -6.77 25.16
CA SER A 126 -14.06 -7.77 24.70
C SER A 126 -13.33 -7.38 23.40
N PRO A 127 -12.04 -7.75 23.22
CA PRO A 127 -11.23 -7.37 22.06
C PRO A 127 -11.87 -7.70 20.71
N TRP A 128 -12.58 -8.82 20.63
CA TRP A 128 -13.23 -9.28 19.41
C TRP A 128 -14.41 -8.39 19.01
N TYR A 129 -15.21 -7.93 19.97
CA TYR A 129 -16.33 -7.03 19.70
C TYR A 129 -15.85 -5.61 19.42
N GLU A 130 -14.90 -5.10 20.19
CA GLU A 130 -14.31 -3.78 19.97
C GLU A 130 -13.58 -3.70 18.63
N ALA A 131 -12.96 -4.79 18.16
CA ALA A 131 -12.36 -4.82 16.83
C ALA A 131 -13.38 -4.56 15.72
N PHE A 132 -14.62 -5.07 15.84
CA PHE A 132 -15.70 -4.74 14.90
C PHE A 132 -16.12 -3.27 15.02
N ARG A 133 -16.21 -2.72 16.24
CA ARG A 133 -16.56 -1.31 16.46
C ARG A 133 -15.51 -0.37 15.86
N ILE A 134 -14.22 -0.68 16.03
CA ILE A 134 -13.11 0.07 15.42
C ILE A 134 -13.18 -0.04 13.90
N LEU A 135 -13.41 -1.25 13.36
CA LEU A 135 -13.53 -1.44 11.91
C LEU A 135 -14.69 -0.65 11.30
N SER A 136 -15.79 -0.47 12.06
CA SER A 136 -16.93 0.37 11.65
C SER A 136 -16.72 1.87 11.91
N GLY A 137 -15.64 2.26 12.59
CA GLY A 137 -15.38 3.65 12.99
C GLY A 137 -16.20 4.15 14.19
N ALA A 138 -16.74 3.23 14.99
CA ALA A 138 -17.58 3.54 16.15
C ALA A 138 -16.79 3.69 17.47
N THR A 139 -15.52 3.30 17.48
CA THR A 139 -14.59 3.35 18.64
C THR A 139 -13.23 3.78 18.14
N VAL A 140 -12.47 4.54 18.95
CA VAL A 140 -11.09 4.94 18.64
C VAL A 140 -10.12 4.39 19.69
N THR A 141 -8.93 3.98 19.23
CA THR A 141 -7.82 3.55 20.11
C THR A 141 -6.69 4.57 20.09
N CYS A 142 -6.06 4.79 21.23
CA CYS A 142 -4.97 5.75 21.41
C CYS A 142 -3.60 5.07 21.58
N ALA A 143 -3.59 3.77 21.84
CA ALA A 143 -2.37 2.97 21.93
C ALA A 143 -1.83 2.51 20.56
N ASP A 144 -2.46 2.96 19.47
CA ASP A 144 -2.07 2.66 18.11
C ASP A 144 -0.93 3.56 17.63
N VAL A 145 0.24 3.38 18.22
CA VAL A 145 1.39 4.27 18.04
C VAL A 145 2.59 3.57 17.43
N MET A 146 2.41 2.36 16.88
CA MET A 146 3.46 1.66 16.15
C MET A 146 2.96 1.31 14.76
N TYR A 147 3.75 1.67 13.74
CA TYR A 147 3.46 1.35 12.34
C TYR A 147 2.12 1.93 11.86
N SER A 148 2.13 3.24 11.57
CA SER A 148 0.95 4.06 11.24
C SER A 148 0.08 3.53 10.08
N GLY A 149 -1.23 3.42 10.32
CA GLY A 149 -2.22 3.06 9.31
C GLY A 149 -2.41 4.13 8.21
N HIS A 150 -2.36 5.42 8.57
CA HIS A 150 -2.42 6.51 7.60
C HIS A 150 -1.22 6.49 6.66
N THR A 151 -0.03 6.28 7.22
CA THR A 151 1.20 6.15 6.44
C THR A 151 1.11 5.00 5.44
N VAL A 152 0.65 3.83 5.88
CA VAL A 152 0.44 2.65 5.01
C VAL A 152 -0.47 2.99 3.84
N ASN A 153 -1.63 3.58 4.10
CA ASN A 153 -2.61 3.89 3.06
C ASN A 153 -2.11 4.94 2.08
N ILE A 154 -1.54 6.05 2.56
CA ILE A 154 -1.00 7.12 1.70
C ILE A 154 0.13 6.54 0.83
N THR A 155 1.07 5.81 1.43
CA THR A 155 2.20 5.22 0.69
C THR A 155 1.73 4.21 -0.36
N LEU A 156 0.77 3.36 -0.02
CA LEU A 156 0.24 2.35 -0.95
C LEU A 156 -0.53 3.00 -2.11
N CYS A 157 -1.29 4.07 -1.84
CA CYS A 157 -1.88 4.90 -2.88
C CYS A 157 -0.78 5.45 -3.80
N SER A 158 0.27 6.05 -3.24
CA SER A 158 1.36 6.64 -4.02
C SER A 158 2.13 5.62 -4.86
N MET A 159 2.34 4.42 -4.36
CA MET A 159 2.92 3.31 -5.13
C MET A 159 2.00 2.86 -6.27
N THR A 160 0.69 2.81 -6.03
CA THR A 160 -0.31 2.50 -7.07
C THR A 160 -0.28 3.55 -8.18
N TRP A 161 -0.27 4.82 -7.83
CA TRP A 161 -0.14 5.92 -8.79
C TRP A 161 1.19 5.87 -9.54
N HIS A 162 2.30 5.64 -8.83
CA HIS A 162 3.63 5.58 -9.43
C HIS A 162 3.74 4.45 -10.46
N CYS A 163 3.18 3.27 -10.15
CA CYS A 163 3.24 2.11 -11.01
C CYS A 163 2.24 2.19 -12.18
N TYR A 164 1.00 2.62 -11.93
CA TYR A 164 -0.10 2.43 -12.89
C TYR A 164 -0.61 3.71 -13.57
N SER A 165 -0.08 4.89 -13.25
CA SER A 165 -0.53 6.14 -13.89
C SER A 165 -0.38 6.18 -15.41
N HIS A 166 0.57 5.42 -15.97
CA HIS A 166 0.78 5.33 -17.42
C HIS A 166 -0.23 4.39 -18.10
N VAL A 167 -0.75 3.41 -17.37
CA VAL A 167 -1.76 2.45 -17.85
C VAL A 167 -3.15 3.08 -17.86
N VAL A 168 -3.38 4.02 -16.94
CA VAL A 168 -4.63 4.80 -16.84
C VAL A 168 -4.31 6.30 -16.90
N PRO A 169 -3.89 6.84 -18.06
CA PRO A 169 -3.47 8.23 -18.18
C PRO A 169 -4.66 9.20 -17.94
N LEU A 170 -4.43 10.26 -17.17
CA LEU A 170 -5.39 11.37 -16.98
C LEU A 170 -5.35 12.35 -18.16
N THR A 171 -4.14 12.65 -18.62
CA THR A 171 -3.84 13.53 -19.74
C THR A 171 -2.63 12.97 -20.47
N SER A 172 -2.57 13.14 -21.78
CA SER A 172 -1.40 12.81 -22.60
C SER A 172 -0.26 13.82 -22.41
N PHE A 173 -0.55 14.94 -21.72
CA PHE A 173 0.31 16.10 -21.59
C PHE A 173 1.12 16.05 -20.28
N ASP A 174 2.44 15.99 -20.41
CA ASP A 174 3.39 16.02 -19.29
C ASP A 174 4.33 17.22 -19.46
N PRO A 175 3.95 18.40 -18.92
CA PRO A 175 4.62 19.66 -19.21
C PRO A 175 6.08 19.68 -18.74
N LEU A 176 6.37 19.15 -17.55
CA LEU A 176 7.70 19.26 -16.93
C LEU A 176 8.74 18.34 -17.58
N PHE A 177 8.32 17.18 -18.06
CA PHE A 177 9.26 16.16 -18.53
C PHE A 177 9.07 15.77 -20.00
N SER A 178 8.20 16.46 -20.76
CA SER A 178 7.93 16.19 -22.19
C SER A 178 9.18 16.08 -23.06
N LYS A 179 10.21 16.88 -22.77
CA LYS A 179 11.49 16.90 -23.51
C LYS A 179 12.36 15.67 -23.29
N PHE A 180 12.18 14.93 -22.20
CA PHE A 180 12.90 13.69 -21.95
C PHE A 180 12.11 12.56 -22.62
N GLY A 181 12.65 11.99 -23.70
CA GLY A 181 12.00 10.95 -24.51
C GLY A 181 11.50 9.72 -23.72
N ARG A 182 10.82 8.79 -24.39
CA ARG A 182 10.39 7.53 -23.76
C ARG A 182 11.61 6.69 -23.41
N LEU A 183 12.09 6.77 -22.17
CA LEU A 183 12.97 5.74 -21.60
C LEU A 183 12.09 4.60 -21.07
N THR A 184 11.99 3.56 -21.88
CA THR A 184 11.52 2.24 -21.45
C THR A 184 12.73 1.38 -21.11
N ASN A 185 12.72 0.68 -19.98
CA ASN A 185 13.73 -0.37 -19.77
C ASN A 185 13.49 -1.55 -20.74
N LYS A 186 14.44 -2.50 -20.83
CA LYS A 186 14.29 -3.73 -21.64
C LYS A 186 13.04 -4.58 -21.27
N LEU A 187 12.40 -4.28 -20.14
CA LEU A 187 11.18 -4.91 -19.65
C LEU A 187 9.91 -4.10 -19.98
N GLY A 188 10.02 -3.03 -20.77
CA GLY A 188 8.89 -2.18 -21.20
C GLY A 188 8.40 -1.18 -20.15
N GLU A 189 9.04 -1.05 -18.99
CA GLU A 189 8.63 -0.09 -17.97
C GLU A 189 9.02 1.34 -18.34
N LEU A 190 8.05 2.26 -18.29
CA LEU A 190 8.34 3.70 -18.31
C LEU A 190 9.15 4.09 -17.06
N GLN A 191 10.47 4.20 -17.22
CA GLN A 191 11.40 4.71 -16.20
C GLN A 191 11.31 6.23 -16.05
N ARG A 192 10.55 6.91 -16.91
CA ARG A 192 10.38 8.36 -16.87
C ARG A 192 9.78 8.83 -15.54
N PHE A 193 10.44 9.78 -14.91
CA PHE A 193 9.86 10.62 -13.87
C PHE A 193 8.89 11.59 -14.56
N THR A 194 7.61 11.52 -14.21
CA THR A 194 6.55 12.33 -14.84
C THR A 194 6.04 13.36 -13.84
N THR A 195 5.39 14.42 -14.34
CA THR A 195 4.75 15.43 -13.47
C THR A 195 3.79 14.77 -12.45
N VAL A 196 3.03 13.76 -12.88
CA VAL A 196 2.12 13.02 -11.99
C VAL A 196 2.89 12.30 -10.87
N LYS A 197 4.01 11.64 -11.19
CA LYS A 197 4.84 10.98 -10.16
C LYS A 197 5.41 11.99 -9.17
N ALA A 198 5.89 13.14 -9.65
CA ALA A 198 6.41 14.21 -8.81
C ALA A 198 5.35 14.75 -7.85
N LEU A 199 4.16 15.08 -8.38
CA LEU A 199 3.03 15.60 -7.59
C LEU A 199 2.56 14.61 -6.53
N VAL A 200 2.42 13.33 -6.89
CA VAL A 200 1.98 12.29 -5.95
C VAL A 200 2.96 12.15 -4.78
N TRP A 201 4.26 12.09 -5.06
CA TRP A 201 5.26 12.00 -3.99
C TRP A 201 5.36 13.29 -3.18
N GLY A 202 5.19 14.47 -3.79
CA GLY A 202 5.09 15.73 -3.07
C GLY A 202 3.91 15.76 -2.08
N LEU A 203 2.72 15.34 -2.53
CA LEU A 203 1.53 15.21 -1.67
C LEU A 203 1.71 14.15 -0.57
N THR A 204 2.48 13.09 -0.86
CA THR A 204 2.81 12.03 0.10
C THR A 204 3.67 12.58 1.24
N LEU A 205 4.73 13.33 0.91
CA LEU A 205 5.61 13.96 1.89
C LEU A 205 4.86 15.01 2.72
N LEU A 206 3.94 15.75 2.10
CA LEU A 206 3.05 16.65 2.83
C LEU A 206 2.14 15.87 3.81
N GLY A 207 1.55 14.75 3.36
CA GLY A 207 0.74 13.88 4.21
C GLY A 207 1.53 13.31 5.40
N TYR A 208 2.78 12.90 5.18
CA TYR A 208 3.68 12.48 6.27
C TYR A 208 3.92 13.61 7.28
N SER A 209 4.08 14.84 6.79
CA SER A 209 4.25 16.01 7.66
C SER A 209 3.01 16.25 8.54
N PHE A 210 1.80 16.05 8.00
CA PHE A 210 0.57 16.13 8.80
C PHE A 210 0.45 15.01 9.84
N ILE A 211 0.88 13.79 9.50
CA ILE A 211 0.87 12.65 10.43
C ILE A 211 1.85 12.86 11.59
N ILE A 212 3.05 13.38 11.31
CA ILE A 212 4.05 13.65 12.36
C ILE A 212 3.65 14.88 13.18
N GLY A 213 3.17 15.93 12.52
CA GLY A 213 2.76 17.16 13.20
C GLY A 213 1.49 17.00 14.05
N SER A 214 0.65 15.99 13.80
CA SER A 214 -0.50 15.70 14.68
C SER A 214 -0.10 15.15 16.05
N ARG A 215 1.18 14.81 16.25
CA ARG A 215 1.71 14.19 17.48
C ARG A 215 1.01 12.88 17.87
N PHE A 216 0.39 12.20 16.91
CA PHE A 216 -0.20 10.87 17.14
C PHE A 216 0.78 9.73 16.82
N HIS A 217 1.68 9.95 15.85
CA HIS A 217 2.68 8.97 15.45
C HIS A 217 4.08 9.58 15.49
N TYR A 218 5.06 8.77 15.89
CA TYR A 218 6.47 9.14 15.84
C TYR A 218 6.96 9.22 14.39
N THR A 219 7.99 10.01 14.14
CA THR A 219 8.66 10.08 12.82
C THR A 219 9.15 8.70 12.38
N LEU A 220 9.62 7.90 13.33
CA LEU A 220 10.07 6.54 13.06
C LEU A 220 8.92 5.63 12.56
N ASP A 221 7.70 5.82 13.04
CA ASP A 221 6.54 5.04 12.59
C ASP A 221 6.20 5.34 11.14
N VAL A 222 6.28 6.62 10.76
CA VAL A 222 6.06 7.07 9.38
C VAL A 222 7.17 6.54 8.48
N PHE A 223 8.42 6.58 8.92
CA PHE A 223 9.55 6.05 8.16
C PHE A 223 9.44 4.54 7.93
N ILE A 224 9.28 3.74 9.01
CA ILE A 224 9.15 2.29 8.91
C ILE A 224 7.91 1.91 8.12
N GLY A 225 6.79 2.59 8.35
CA GLY A 225 5.54 2.33 7.64
C GLY A 225 5.67 2.57 6.14
N SER A 226 6.37 3.63 5.73
CA SER A 226 6.64 3.91 4.32
C SER A 226 7.54 2.85 3.69
N LEU A 227 8.64 2.48 4.36
CA LEU A 227 9.60 1.50 3.86
C LEU A 227 8.97 0.12 3.69
N LEU A 228 8.24 -0.36 4.70
CA LEU A 228 7.60 -1.66 4.64
C LEU A 228 6.51 -1.70 3.58
N THR A 229 5.76 -0.60 3.40
CA THR A 229 4.78 -0.47 2.31
C THR A 229 5.43 -0.56 0.93
N ILE A 230 6.53 0.17 0.72
CA ILE A 230 7.28 0.11 -0.53
C ILE A 230 7.84 -1.29 -0.76
N ALA A 231 8.41 -1.92 0.27
CA ALA A 231 8.99 -3.26 0.21
C ALA A 231 7.94 -4.31 -0.16
N VAL A 232 6.80 -4.34 0.52
CA VAL A 232 5.69 -5.28 0.22
C VAL A 232 5.17 -5.07 -1.19
N PHE A 233 4.92 -3.81 -1.59
CA PHE A 233 4.43 -3.52 -2.93
C PHE A 233 5.43 -3.99 -4.00
N LYS A 234 6.70 -3.62 -3.88
CA LYS A 234 7.75 -4.00 -4.85
C LYS A 234 7.99 -5.50 -4.87
N PHE A 235 8.01 -6.16 -3.70
CA PHE A 235 8.12 -7.60 -3.60
C PHE A 235 6.97 -8.27 -4.34
N HIS A 236 5.73 -7.87 -4.08
CA HIS A 236 4.55 -8.40 -4.75
C HIS A 236 4.60 -8.21 -6.27
N GLN A 237 4.93 -7.00 -6.76
CA GLN A 237 5.07 -6.75 -8.21
C GLN A 237 6.18 -7.60 -8.85
N SER A 238 7.32 -7.74 -8.17
CA SER A 238 8.42 -8.59 -8.64
C SER A 238 8.00 -10.06 -8.74
N ARG A 239 7.30 -10.57 -7.71
CA ARG A 239 6.82 -11.96 -7.71
C ARG A 239 5.77 -12.20 -8.80
N ILE A 240 4.86 -11.28 -9.05
CA ILE A 240 3.91 -11.41 -10.16
C ILE A 240 4.63 -11.65 -11.50
N ARG A 241 5.73 -10.91 -11.73
CA ARG A 241 6.53 -11.04 -12.96
C ARG A 241 7.35 -12.31 -13.00
N LEU A 242 7.99 -12.68 -11.90
CA LEU A 242 8.94 -13.80 -11.86
C LEU A 242 8.29 -15.16 -11.53
N ALA A 243 7.02 -15.19 -11.12
CA ALA A 243 6.37 -16.42 -10.65
C ALA A 243 6.32 -17.55 -11.69
N HIS A 244 6.34 -17.22 -12.98
CA HIS A 244 6.33 -18.20 -14.06
C HIS A 244 7.69 -18.91 -14.27
N LEU A 245 8.78 -18.34 -13.74
CA LEU A 245 10.13 -18.88 -13.93
C LEU A 245 10.47 -20.03 -12.98
N ASN A 246 9.73 -20.19 -11.88
CA ASN A 246 9.98 -21.24 -10.91
C ASN A 246 8.67 -21.77 -10.33
N ASP A 247 8.48 -23.09 -10.34
CA ASP A 247 7.28 -23.74 -9.85
C ASP A 247 7.37 -23.99 -8.34
N THR A 248 6.96 -23.00 -7.54
CA THR A 248 6.81 -23.12 -6.09
C THR A 248 5.35 -22.98 -5.68
N TRP A 249 4.94 -23.57 -4.56
CA TRP A 249 3.55 -23.46 -4.06
C TRP A 249 3.09 -22.00 -3.93
N PHE A 250 3.98 -21.10 -3.49
CA PHE A 250 3.69 -19.68 -3.38
C PHE A 250 3.52 -19.03 -4.76
N ASN A 251 4.36 -19.39 -5.74
CA ASN A 251 4.20 -18.90 -7.11
C ASN A 251 2.91 -19.39 -7.76
N ARG A 252 2.47 -20.62 -7.47
CA ARG A 252 1.17 -21.12 -7.93
C ARG A 252 0.01 -20.26 -7.41
N ILE A 253 0.07 -19.82 -6.14
CA ILE A 253 -0.93 -18.91 -5.58
C ILE A 253 -0.88 -17.55 -6.29
N ILE A 254 0.31 -16.98 -6.52
CA ILE A 254 0.45 -15.71 -7.23
C ILE A 254 -0.08 -15.81 -8.66
N LEU A 255 0.29 -16.87 -9.40
CA LEU A 255 -0.18 -17.11 -10.77
C LEU A 255 -1.70 -17.31 -10.83
N TRP A 256 -2.24 -18.11 -9.90
CA TRP A 256 -3.69 -18.29 -9.76
C TRP A 256 -4.37 -16.97 -9.45
N SER A 257 -3.79 -16.18 -8.53
CA SER A 257 -4.31 -14.88 -8.18
C SER A 257 -4.34 -13.99 -9.42
N GLU A 258 -3.33 -14.10 -10.30
CA GLU A 258 -3.19 -13.32 -11.54
C GLU A 258 -3.90 -13.88 -12.77
N THR A 259 -4.74 -14.89 -12.62
CA THR A 259 -5.51 -15.46 -13.75
C THR A 259 -6.35 -14.38 -14.45
N GLY A 260 -6.19 -14.28 -15.78
CA GLY A 260 -6.91 -13.32 -16.64
C GLY A 260 -6.27 -11.93 -16.76
N ALA A 261 -5.09 -11.69 -16.17
CA ALA A 261 -4.40 -10.40 -16.24
C ALA A 261 -3.75 -10.17 -17.61
N GLU A 262 -4.40 -9.39 -18.48
CA GLU A 262 -3.95 -9.06 -19.85
C GLU A 262 -2.57 -8.38 -19.88
N ASP A 263 -2.27 -7.54 -18.88
CA ASP A 263 -0.97 -6.85 -18.76
C ASP A 263 0.19 -7.82 -18.51
N MET A 264 -0.09 -8.97 -17.87
CA MET A 264 0.91 -10.00 -17.63
C MET A 264 1.10 -10.93 -18.83
N VAL A 265 0.09 -11.09 -19.68
CA VAL A 265 0.23 -11.83 -20.95
C VAL A 265 1.18 -11.08 -21.86
N TRP A 266 0.92 -9.79 -22.09
CA TRP A 266 1.78 -8.92 -22.89
C TRP A 266 3.22 -8.87 -22.35
N PHE A 267 3.38 -8.79 -21.03
CA PHE A 267 4.71 -8.80 -20.40
C PHE A 267 5.48 -10.09 -20.69
N ARG A 268 4.82 -11.26 -20.61
CA ARG A 268 5.45 -12.56 -20.86
C ARG A 268 5.83 -12.75 -22.33
N GLU A 269 4.96 -12.35 -23.25
CA GLU A 269 5.21 -12.42 -24.69
C GLU A 269 6.45 -11.60 -25.08
N ASN A 270 6.58 -10.38 -24.55
CA ASN A 270 7.78 -9.57 -24.81
C ASN A 270 9.04 -10.14 -24.14
N LEU A 271 8.90 -10.81 -22.99
CA LEU A 271 10.05 -11.45 -22.34
C LEU A 271 10.61 -12.60 -23.18
N SER A 272 9.74 -13.40 -23.81
CA SER A 272 10.17 -14.46 -24.74
C SER A 272 10.91 -13.90 -25.95
N VAL A 273 10.40 -12.84 -26.57
CA VAL A 273 11.06 -12.20 -27.72
C VAL A 273 12.46 -11.70 -27.37
N VAL A 274 12.61 -11.06 -26.21
CA VAL A 274 13.93 -10.59 -25.74
C VAL A 274 14.88 -11.76 -25.46
N ASN A 275 14.38 -12.88 -24.92
CA ASN A 275 15.20 -14.07 -24.70
C ASN A 275 15.64 -14.71 -26.02
N ASP A 276 14.76 -14.74 -27.03
CA ASP A 276 15.08 -15.28 -28.36
C ASP A 276 16.11 -14.40 -29.09
N GLU A 277 15.93 -13.08 -29.07
CA GLU A 277 16.91 -12.12 -29.62
C GLU A 277 18.27 -12.23 -28.92
N PHE A 278 18.28 -12.38 -27.60
CA PHE A 278 19.52 -12.57 -26.84
C PHE A 278 20.20 -13.89 -27.18
N ASN A 279 19.43 -14.98 -27.27
CA ASN A 279 19.96 -16.29 -27.63
C ASN A 279 20.54 -16.29 -29.05
N ASP A 280 19.93 -15.58 -29.99
CA ASP A 280 20.42 -15.49 -31.36
C ASP A 280 21.63 -14.54 -31.49
N ALA A 281 21.69 -13.46 -30.72
CA ALA A 281 22.90 -12.62 -30.63
C ALA A 281 24.09 -13.39 -30.05
N THR A 282 23.88 -14.18 -29.00
CA THR A 282 24.93 -15.02 -28.41
C THR A 282 25.41 -16.11 -29.38
N LYS A 283 24.52 -16.66 -30.21
CA LYS A 283 24.91 -17.62 -31.26
C LYS A 283 25.74 -16.96 -32.37
N MET A 284 25.45 -15.72 -32.73
CA MET A 284 26.20 -14.98 -33.76
C MET A 284 27.60 -14.58 -33.29
N GLU A 285 27.84 -14.38 -32.00
CA GLU A 285 29.19 -14.12 -31.46
C GLU A 285 30.05 -15.38 -31.32
N MET A 286 29.45 -16.57 -31.43
CA MET A 286 30.15 -17.86 -31.34
C MET A 286 30.48 -18.50 -32.71
N VAL A 287 30.25 -17.79 -33.82
CA VAL A 287 30.60 -18.18 -35.20
C VAL A 287 31.67 -17.24 -35.75
#